data_AF-A0A850ZYL4-F1
#
_entry.id   AF-A0A850ZYL4-F1
#
_cell.length_a   1.000
_cell.length_b   1.000
_cell.length_c   1.000
_cell.angle_alpha   90.00
_cell.angle_beta   90.00
_cell.angle_gamma   90.00
#
_symmetry.space_group_name_H-M   'P 1'
#
loop_
_entity.id
_entity.type
_entity.pdbx_description
1 polymer ?
#
loop_
_entity_poly.entity_id
_entity_poly.type
_entity_poly.pdbx_seq_one_letter_code
_entity_poly.pdbx_strand_id
1 'polypeptide(L)'
;CLVPLLSREAFVQALGRLGVPFVQCLAEADREIAGLANRWGCPVLSLDSDFCAFDLAGGYCPLSHFQWQSVAAGEGPRGCYVPARCFSVEKFCRHFGRLDKSLLPLFAVLNGNDYVEPAALEAFFRKAGRRGKHGRLQGLLSWLAQFAGPGEAVDSVLKCLKKHQREEMRGLLCAAMEDYTPSDVNLEDFFQKGRYECEAARKSGLPRWVLDALAKGELAPFISDALILRSTFLHVQVENMQRPSAHSTALPIRQVIYGLLLKVPRNTEAASPSKQTNELPVVCEFDRLQKTLKKTFVQAASLPTDFCDDHFPLDKLTEVPMSCRLMLLLETLGVKMSFLESIPSHLQLPVAVTCYWIRCSEPKVKLHQLKALLLMIVSGELHSITNDPDPTIGRAEDDSIAYNEFLKWKEDKLQNKDFDLDAAHSFCQWQCCLQMGLYLNQLLCTPLSEPELSRLYNGTLVHRLYQELKSTPSVENLFSSSPGMTQLYQVLLNTVES
;
A
#
# COMPACT_ATOMS: atom_id res chain seq x y z
N CYS A 1 14.31 0.51 2.16
CA CYS A 1 13.72 0.91 3.46
C CYS A 1 12.68 -0.14 3.81
N LEU A 2 12.63 -0.64 5.05
CA LEU A 2 11.64 -1.63 5.47
C LEU A 2 10.47 -0.86 6.09
N VAL A 3 9.30 -0.92 5.46
CA VAL A 3 8.12 -0.14 5.84
C VAL A 3 7.14 -1.05 6.59
N PRO A 4 6.46 -0.59 7.66
CA PRO A 4 5.43 -1.39 8.34
C PRO A 4 4.34 -1.87 7.38
N LEU A 5 3.80 -3.07 7.63
CA LEU A 5 2.86 -3.74 6.71
C LEU A 5 1.60 -2.91 6.42
N LEU A 6 1.04 -2.26 7.44
CA LEU A 6 -0.20 -1.48 7.38
C LEU A 6 0.02 0.02 7.11
N SER A 7 1.23 0.39 6.68
CA SER A 7 1.63 1.79 6.49
C SER A 7 0.81 2.49 5.41
N ARG A 8 0.51 1.80 4.30
CA ARG A 8 -0.31 2.34 3.22
C ARG A 8 -1.71 2.66 3.73
N GLU A 9 -2.35 1.71 4.41
CA GLU A 9 -3.72 1.87 4.92
C GLU A 9 -3.78 2.99 5.96
N ALA A 10 -2.80 3.04 6.88
CA ALA A 10 -2.69 4.12 7.84
C ALA A 10 -2.47 5.51 7.18
N PHE A 11 -1.69 5.55 6.09
CA PHE A 11 -1.46 6.78 5.33
C PHE A 11 -2.73 7.26 4.61
N VAL A 12 -3.46 6.34 3.97
CA VAL A 12 -4.77 6.64 3.34
C VAL A 12 -5.77 7.16 4.37
N GLN A 13 -5.88 6.52 5.54
CA GLN A 13 -6.72 7.00 6.64
C GLN A 13 -6.31 8.40 7.12
N ALA A 14 -5.01 8.69 7.19
CA ALA A 14 -4.51 10.02 7.57
C ALA A 14 -4.86 11.10 6.53
N LEU A 15 -4.75 10.79 5.23
CA LEU A 15 -5.17 11.70 4.16
C LEU A 15 -6.67 12.01 4.26
N GLY A 16 -7.50 10.97 4.46
CA GLY A 16 -8.95 11.12 4.64
C GLY A 16 -9.29 12.00 5.84
N ARG A 17 -8.68 11.76 7.01
CA ARG A 17 -8.89 12.58 8.22
C ARG A 17 -8.48 14.04 8.06
N LEU A 18 -7.40 14.30 7.31
CA LEU A 18 -6.91 15.65 7.04
C LEU A 18 -7.66 16.33 5.89
N GLY A 19 -8.62 15.65 5.23
CA GLY A 19 -9.34 16.17 4.07
C GLY A 19 -8.43 16.42 2.87
N VAL A 20 -7.28 15.73 2.79
CA VAL A 20 -6.34 15.87 1.67
C VAL A 20 -6.84 15.01 0.51
N PRO A 21 -7.22 15.61 -0.63
CA PRO A 21 -7.68 14.86 -1.78
C PRO A 21 -6.52 14.06 -2.38
N PHE A 22 -6.77 12.80 -2.71
CA PHE A 22 -5.82 11.93 -3.38
C PHE A 22 -6.53 11.01 -4.37
N VAL A 23 -5.77 10.46 -5.31
CA VAL A 23 -6.23 9.47 -6.28
C VAL A 23 -5.19 8.35 -6.34
N GLN A 24 -5.65 7.11 -6.44
CA GLN A 24 -4.79 5.97 -6.74
C GLN A 24 -4.93 5.61 -8.22
N CYS A 25 -3.83 5.72 -8.96
CA CYS A 25 -3.78 5.33 -10.36
C CYS A 25 -3.87 3.81 -10.49
N LEU A 26 -4.50 3.30 -11.55
CA LEU A 26 -4.58 1.85 -11.77
C LEU A 26 -3.24 1.24 -12.23
N ALA A 27 -2.37 2.07 -12.80
CA ALA A 27 -1.02 1.73 -13.24
C ALA A 27 -0.04 2.77 -12.65
N GLU A 28 1.13 2.94 -13.28
CA GLU A 28 2.09 3.97 -12.89
C GLU A 28 1.48 5.38 -12.92
N ALA A 29 1.82 6.19 -11.92
CA ALA A 29 1.22 7.49 -11.72
C ALA A 29 1.99 8.62 -12.43
N ASP A 30 3.22 8.40 -12.89
CA ASP A 30 4.13 9.48 -13.26
C ASP A 30 3.63 10.33 -14.42
N ARG A 31 3.11 9.67 -15.47
CA ARG A 31 2.51 10.36 -16.63
C ARG A 31 1.27 11.15 -16.24
N GLU A 32 0.43 10.61 -15.35
CA GLU A 32 -0.79 11.27 -14.90
C GLU A 32 -0.48 12.46 -13.97
N ILE A 33 0.50 12.32 -13.09
CA ILE A 33 1.06 13.38 -12.25
C ILE A 33 1.62 14.51 -13.13
N ALA A 34 2.42 14.18 -14.14
CA ALA A 34 2.99 15.16 -15.06
C ALA A 34 1.91 15.91 -15.84
N GLY A 35 0.89 15.20 -16.33
CA GLY A 35 -0.26 15.79 -17.00
C GLY A 35 -1.04 16.75 -16.10
N LEU A 36 -1.32 16.35 -14.85
CA LEU A 36 -2.02 17.19 -13.88
C LEU A 36 -1.19 18.43 -13.50
N ALA A 37 0.10 18.25 -13.21
CA ALA A 37 1.00 19.34 -12.83
C ALA A 37 1.10 20.41 -13.93
N ASN A 38 1.17 19.99 -15.20
CA ASN A 38 1.18 20.91 -16.33
C ASN A 38 -0.15 21.65 -16.51
N ARG A 39 -1.29 20.98 -16.32
CA ARG A 39 -2.62 21.63 -16.37
C ARG A 39 -2.79 22.67 -15.26
N TRP A 40 -2.35 22.35 -14.05
CA TRP A 40 -2.42 23.27 -12.90
C TRP A 40 -1.30 24.30 -12.86
N GLY A 41 -0.28 24.16 -13.71
CA GLY A 41 0.89 25.03 -13.70
C GLY A 41 1.70 24.96 -12.40
N CYS A 42 1.70 23.79 -11.72
CA CYS A 42 2.35 23.60 -10.43
C CYS A 42 3.57 22.66 -10.51
N PRO A 43 4.53 22.76 -9.58
CA PRO A 43 5.65 21.81 -9.53
C PRO A 43 5.20 20.42 -9.06
N VAL A 44 5.93 19.39 -9.49
CA VAL A 44 5.79 18.03 -8.94
C VAL A 44 6.72 17.87 -7.74
N LEU A 45 6.21 17.36 -6.61
CA LEU A 45 7.02 17.00 -5.44
C LEU A 45 7.13 15.48 -5.35
N SER A 46 8.33 14.92 -5.56
CA SER A 46 8.56 13.46 -5.54
C SER A 46 10.01 13.11 -5.19
N LEU A 47 10.28 11.87 -4.81
CA LEU A 47 11.65 11.32 -4.75
C LEU A 47 12.08 10.70 -6.09
N ASP A 48 11.16 10.58 -7.05
CA ASP A 48 11.42 9.95 -8.33
C ASP A 48 12.18 10.88 -9.28
N SER A 49 13.34 10.42 -9.75
CA SER A 49 14.18 11.19 -10.67
C SER A 49 13.63 11.26 -12.09
N ASP A 50 12.65 10.42 -12.44
CA ASP A 50 12.07 10.37 -13.78
C ASP A 50 11.33 11.68 -14.12
N PHE A 51 10.84 12.40 -13.10
CA PHE A 51 10.34 13.77 -13.23
C PHE A 51 11.36 14.80 -13.72
N CYS A 52 12.65 14.47 -13.79
CA CYS A 52 13.65 15.31 -14.46
C CYS A 52 13.59 15.23 -15.99
N ALA A 53 12.99 14.16 -16.54
CA ALA A 53 12.86 13.92 -17.97
C ALA A 53 11.52 14.42 -18.54
N PHE A 54 10.50 14.59 -17.71
CA PHE A 54 9.24 15.21 -18.09
C PHE A 54 9.40 16.72 -18.30
N ASP A 55 8.79 17.28 -19.36
CA ASP A 55 8.71 18.74 -19.54
C ASP A 55 7.61 19.34 -18.64
N LEU A 56 7.97 19.54 -17.37
CA LEU A 56 7.09 20.10 -16.35
C LEU A 56 7.18 21.63 -16.31
N ALA A 57 6.06 22.31 -16.58
CA ALA A 57 5.97 23.76 -16.60
C ALA A 57 6.31 24.40 -15.24
N GLY A 58 5.81 23.81 -14.15
CA GLY A 58 6.11 24.24 -12.77
C GLY A 58 7.46 23.73 -12.24
N GLY A 59 8.11 22.82 -12.97
CA GLY A 59 9.36 22.16 -12.58
C GLY A 59 9.15 20.97 -11.62
N TYR A 60 10.26 20.39 -11.19
CA TYR A 60 10.30 19.23 -10.31
C TYR A 60 11.02 19.56 -9.00
N CYS A 61 10.37 19.32 -7.87
CA CYS A 61 10.91 19.50 -6.53
C CYS A 61 11.28 18.14 -5.94
N PRO A 62 12.57 17.78 -5.83
CA PRO A 62 12.96 16.58 -5.11
C PRO A 62 12.58 16.67 -3.63
N LEU A 63 11.88 15.66 -3.12
CA LEU A 63 11.51 15.56 -1.71
C LEU A 63 12.71 15.63 -0.76
N SER A 64 13.90 15.20 -1.20
CA SER A 64 15.17 15.31 -0.46
C SER A 64 15.60 16.76 -0.17
N HIS A 65 15.04 17.73 -0.90
CA HIS A 65 15.28 19.16 -0.69
C HIS A 65 14.05 19.91 -0.14
N PHE A 66 12.96 19.20 0.16
CA PHE A 66 11.75 19.78 0.73
C PHE A 66 11.88 19.90 2.26
N GLN A 67 12.09 21.12 2.74
CA GLN A 67 12.44 21.39 4.15
C GLN A 67 11.20 21.53 5.03
N TRP A 68 10.35 20.49 5.06
CA TRP A 68 9.07 20.52 5.78
C TRP A 68 9.18 20.79 7.29
N GLN A 69 10.36 20.58 7.89
CA GLN A 69 10.65 20.91 9.30
C GLN A 69 11.08 22.37 9.50
N SER A 70 11.39 23.10 8.43
CA SER A 70 11.89 24.47 8.45
C SER A 70 10.89 25.43 7.81
N VAL A 71 9.63 25.34 8.26
CA VAL A 71 8.57 26.25 7.83
C VAL A 71 8.99 27.70 8.13
N ALA A 72 9.02 28.52 7.08
CA ALA A 72 9.44 29.91 7.14
C ALA A 72 8.22 30.85 7.09
N ALA A 73 8.35 32.00 7.75
CA ALA A 73 7.34 33.07 7.67
C ALA A 73 7.47 33.80 6.33
N GLY A 74 6.38 33.89 5.58
CA GLY A 74 6.29 34.71 4.37
C GLY A 74 6.08 36.18 4.69
N GLU A 75 6.49 37.05 3.76
CA GLU A 75 6.21 38.49 3.87
C GLU A 75 4.77 38.83 3.44
N GLY A 76 4.05 39.55 4.30
CA GLY A 76 2.69 40.04 4.05
C GLY A 76 1.59 38.99 4.26
N PRO A 77 0.44 39.08 3.56
CA PRO A 77 -0.69 38.16 3.75
C PRO A 77 -0.44 36.73 3.23
N ARG A 78 0.78 36.41 2.77
CA ARG A 78 1.15 35.14 2.14
C ARG A 78 1.39 33.98 3.11
N GLY A 79 1.19 34.19 4.41
CA GLY A 79 1.27 33.13 5.42
C GLY A 79 2.66 32.50 5.54
N CYS A 80 2.71 31.22 5.88
CA CYS A 80 3.96 30.45 6.00
C CYS A 80 4.26 29.68 4.71
N TYR A 81 5.53 29.37 4.45
CA TYR A 81 5.97 28.55 3.32
C TYR A 81 7.01 27.50 3.71
N VAL A 82 7.12 26.45 2.92
CA VAL A 82 8.17 25.42 3.07
C VAL A 82 9.27 25.66 2.04
N PRO A 83 10.53 25.92 2.45
CA PRO A 83 11.65 26.03 1.52
C PRO A 83 11.89 24.74 0.73
N ALA A 84 12.12 24.87 -0.57
CA ALA A 84 12.41 23.73 -1.46
C ALA A 84 13.40 24.11 -2.57
N ARG A 85 14.02 23.11 -3.20
CA ARG A 85 14.74 23.28 -4.47
C ARG A 85 13.88 22.76 -5.61
N CYS A 86 13.78 23.55 -6.67
CA CYS A 86 13.05 23.17 -7.89
C CYS A 86 14.05 23.03 -9.06
N PHE A 87 14.06 21.84 -9.65
CA PHE A 87 14.72 21.51 -10.89
C PHE A 87 13.94 22.11 -12.07
N SER A 88 14.67 22.78 -12.96
CA SER A 88 14.13 23.37 -14.18
C SER A 88 14.77 22.70 -15.38
N VAL A 89 13.95 21.97 -16.13
CA VAL A 89 14.32 21.35 -17.41
C VAL A 89 14.92 22.37 -18.36
N GLU A 90 14.34 23.56 -18.43
CA GLU A 90 14.81 24.62 -19.31
C GLU A 90 16.23 25.10 -18.94
N LYS A 91 16.50 25.35 -17.65
CA LYS A 91 17.84 25.73 -17.18
C LYS A 91 18.85 24.60 -17.42
N PHE A 92 18.43 23.35 -17.23
CA PHE A 92 19.24 22.17 -17.48
C PHE A 92 19.62 22.04 -18.96
N CYS A 93 18.65 22.08 -19.86
CA CYS A 93 18.88 22.04 -21.30
C CYS A 93 19.79 23.18 -21.80
N ARG A 94 19.60 24.40 -21.26
CA ARG A 94 20.46 25.55 -21.58
C ARG A 94 21.92 25.32 -21.15
N HIS A 95 22.16 24.63 -20.04
CA HIS A 95 23.50 24.28 -19.58
C HIS A 95 24.23 23.33 -20.55
N PHE A 96 23.50 22.41 -21.19
CA PHE A 96 24.05 21.43 -22.14
C PHE A 96 23.93 21.87 -23.60
N GLY A 97 24.27 23.13 -23.88
CA GLY A 97 24.36 23.62 -25.26
C GLY A 97 23.02 23.80 -25.98
N ARG A 98 21.94 24.11 -25.22
CA ARG A 98 20.57 24.18 -25.72
C ARG A 98 20.05 22.85 -26.27
N LEU A 99 20.30 21.78 -25.52
CA LEU A 99 19.71 20.47 -25.75
C LEU A 99 18.19 20.61 -25.92
N ASP A 100 17.64 20.06 -27.00
CA ASP A 100 16.19 20.05 -27.20
C ASP A 100 15.52 19.19 -26.12
N LYS A 101 14.46 19.70 -25.47
CA LYS A 101 13.77 19.01 -24.38
C LYS A 101 13.15 17.68 -24.83
N SER A 102 12.77 17.57 -26.11
CA SER A 102 12.21 16.33 -26.69
C SER A 102 13.22 15.16 -26.71
N LEU A 103 14.51 15.44 -26.46
CA LEU A 103 15.55 14.42 -26.34
C LEU A 103 15.69 13.86 -24.91
N LEU A 104 15.05 14.46 -23.90
CA LEU A 104 15.14 14.02 -22.51
C LEU A 104 14.52 12.65 -22.24
N PRO A 105 13.37 12.27 -22.84
CA PRO A 105 12.88 10.89 -22.78
C PRO A 105 13.91 9.89 -23.29
N LEU A 106 14.56 10.17 -24.44
CA LEU A 106 15.60 9.29 -24.97
C LEU A 106 16.82 9.24 -24.05
N PHE A 107 17.20 10.37 -23.44
CA PHE A 107 18.24 10.39 -22.41
C PHE A 107 17.89 9.48 -21.23
N ALA A 108 16.66 9.55 -20.72
CA ALA A 108 16.19 8.73 -19.61
C ALA A 108 16.21 7.24 -19.98
N VAL A 109 15.64 6.86 -21.13
CA VAL A 109 15.62 5.47 -21.62
C VAL A 109 17.04 4.91 -21.82
N LEU A 110 17.95 5.68 -22.42
CA LEU A 110 19.34 5.23 -22.64
C LEU A 110 20.14 5.16 -21.34
N ASN A 111 19.79 5.97 -20.33
CA ASN A 111 20.48 5.94 -19.04
C ASN A 111 19.86 4.95 -18.04
N GLY A 112 18.59 4.63 -18.20
CA GLY A 112 17.84 3.67 -17.39
C GLY A 112 18.35 2.24 -17.58
N ASN A 113 18.07 1.39 -16.60
CA ASN A 113 18.49 -0.01 -16.62
C ASN A 113 17.37 -0.97 -17.04
N ASP A 114 16.15 -0.45 -17.24
CA ASP A 114 14.94 -1.26 -17.20
C ASP A 114 14.45 -1.68 -18.59
N TYR A 115 14.87 -0.98 -19.66
CA TYR A 115 14.34 -1.15 -21.01
C TYR A 115 15.33 -1.67 -22.04
N VAL A 116 16.64 -1.52 -21.82
CA VAL A 116 17.67 -1.93 -22.78
C VAL A 116 18.81 -2.64 -22.08
N GLU A 117 19.15 -3.85 -22.52
CA GLU A 117 20.31 -4.57 -22.00
C GLU A 117 21.59 -3.72 -22.18
N PRO A 118 22.31 -3.39 -21.09
CA PRO A 118 23.52 -2.56 -21.17
C PRO A 118 24.55 -3.10 -22.17
N ALA A 119 24.63 -4.44 -22.30
CA ALA A 119 25.50 -5.14 -23.25
C ALA A 119 25.22 -4.79 -24.71
N ALA A 120 23.95 -4.57 -25.08
CA ALA A 120 23.57 -4.22 -26.45
C ALA A 120 24.05 -2.80 -26.83
N LEU A 121 24.20 -1.90 -25.86
CA LEU A 121 24.58 -0.51 -26.05
C LEU A 121 25.99 -0.17 -25.56
N GLU A 122 26.78 -1.13 -25.04
CA GLU A 122 28.15 -0.86 -24.58
C GLU A 122 29.03 -0.24 -25.67
N ALA A 123 28.90 -0.72 -26.91
CA ALA A 123 29.62 -0.18 -28.06
C ALA A 123 29.28 1.31 -28.33
N PHE A 124 28.05 1.71 -28.02
CA PHE A 124 27.61 3.10 -28.08
C PHE A 124 28.16 3.90 -26.88
N PHE A 125 28.04 3.39 -25.65
CA PHE A 125 28.56 4.09 -24.46
C PHE A 125 30.08 4.28 -24.48
N ARG A 126 30.84 3.41 -25.15
CA ARG A 126 32.28 3.61 -25.36
C ARG A 126 32.59 4.79 -26.29
N LYS A 127 31.67 5.14 -27.20
CA LYS A 127 31.79 6.30 -28.10
C LYS A 127 31.25 7.59 -27.47
N ALA A 128 30.17 7.49 -26.71
CA ALA A 128 29.48 8.65 -26.13
C ALA A 128 29.97 9.02 -24.72
N GLY A 129 30.58 8.10 -23.97
CA GLY A 129 30.86 8.27 -22.54
C GLY A 129 32.32 8.59 -22.19
N ARG A 130 32.51 9.42 -21.15
CA ARG A 130 33.77 9.55 -20.40
C ARG A 130 33.84 8.53 -19.26
N ARG A 131 35.02 8.28 -18.68
CA ARG A 131 35.19 7.36 -17.53
C ARG A 131 34.37 7.83 -16.31
N GLY A 132 33.71 6.89 -15.64
CA GLY A 132 32.89 7.12 -14.44
C GLY A 132 31.40 7.41 -14.71
N LYS A 133 30.53 7.16 -13.72
CA LYS A 133 29.05 7.29 -13.87
C LYS A 133 28.62 8.69 -14.29
N HIS A 134 29.14 9.73 -13.62
CA HIS A 134 28.85 11.13 -13.96
C HIS A 134 29.44 11.55 -15.32
N GLY A 135 30.62 11.03 -15.67
CA GLY A 135 31.23 11.27 -16.98
C GLY A 135 30.45 10.65 -18.13
N ARG A 136 29.80 9.50 -17.91
CA ARG A 136 28.90 8.87 -18.88
C ARG A 136 27.65 9.72 -19.11
N LEU A 137 27.01 10.19 -18.05
CA LEU A 137 25.82 11.07 -18.13
C LEU A 137 26.11 12.34 -18.92
N GLN A 138 27.18 13.05 -18.55
CA GLN A 138 27.59 14.29 -19.23
C GLN A 138 27.98 14.05 -20.70
N GLY A 139 28.62 12.92 -20.99
CA GLY A 139 28.94 12.51 -22.36
C GLY A 139 27.70 12.25 -23.20
N LEU A 140 26.71 11.54 -22.65
CA LEU A 140 25.45 11.26 -23.31
C LEU A 140 24.65 12.54 -23.60
N LEU A 141 24.55 13.46 -22.63
CA LEU A 141 23.87 14.75 -22.83
C LEU A 141 24.57 15.60 -23.90
N SER A 142 25.91 15.67 -23.86
CA SER A 142 26.69 16.38 -24.88
C SER A 142 26.56 15.75 -26.27
N TRP A 143 26.37 14.43 -26.33
CA TRP A 143 26.13 13.71 -27.59
C TRP A 143 24.72 13.97 -28.12
N LEU A 144 23.69 13.89 -27.26
CA LEU A 144 22.31 14.20 -27.63
C LEU A 144 22.14 15.63 -28.13
N ALA A 145 22.87 16.59 -27.56
CA ALA A 145 22.83 17.99 -27.96
C ALA A 145 23.24 18.25 -29.43
N GLN A 146 23.76 17.25 -30.14
CA GLN A 146 24.14 17.33 -31.55
C GLN A 146 22.96 17.07 -32.51
N PHE A 147 21.83 16.58 -32.00
CA PHE A 147 20.67 16.19 -32.82
C PHE A 147 19.55 17.22 -32.70
N ALA A 148 18.78 17.39 -33.77
CA ALA A 148 17.63 18.30 -33.78
C ALA A 148 16.40 17.70 -33.09
N GLY A 149 16.32 16.37 -32.98
CA GLY A 149 15.19 15.69 -32.36
C GLY A 149 15.42 14.19 -32.17
N PRO A 150 14.49 13.51 -31.49
CA PRO A 150 14.67 12.13 -31.05
C PRO A 150 14.80 11.12 -32.19
N GLY A 151 14.12 11.33 -33.32
CA GLY A 151 14.19 10.42 -34.47
C GLY A 151 15.62 10.25 -35.01
N GLU A 152 16.35 11.36 -35.20
CA GLU A 152 17.73 11.34 -35.68
C GLU A 152 18.69 10.70 -34.66
N ALA A 153 18.48 11.00 -33.37
CA ALA A 153 19.26 10.44 -32.29
C ALA A 153 19.07 8.92 -32.20
N VAL A 154 17.83 8.43 -32.26
CA VAL A 154 17.51 6.99 -32.30
C VAL A 154 18.18 6.32 -33.50
N ASP A 155 18.06 6.89 -34.70
CA ASP A 155 18.73 6.37 -35.90
C ASP A 155 20.24 6.23 -35.70
N SER A 156 20.86 7.18 -35.01
CA SER A 156 22.27 7.13 -34.69
C SER A 156 22.63 6.06 -33.66
N VAL A 157 21.79 5.80 -32.65
CA VAL A 157 21.96 4.67 -31.72
C VAL A 157 21.91 3.34 -32.47
N LEU A 158 20.89 3.16 -33.32
CA LEU A 158 20.66 1.92 -34.06
C LEU A 158 21.80 1.56 -35.03
N LYS A 159 22.59 2.54 -35.49
CA LYS A 159 23.80 2.28 -36.31
C LYS A 159 24.83 1.40 -35.59
N CYS A 160 24.82 1.37 -34.25
CA CYS A 160 25.70 0.54 -33.44
C CYS A 160 25.24 -0.93 -33.35
N LEU A 161 24.02 -1.23 -33.80
CA LEU A 161 23.40 -2.56 -33.74
C LEU A 161 23.43 -3.28 -35.10
N LYS A 162 23.33 -4.61 -35.06
CA LYS A 162 23.22 -5.46 -36.25
C LYS A 162 21.90 -5.17 -36.97
N LYS A 163 21.90 -5.22 -38.32
CA LYS A 163 20.74 -4.83 -39.15
C LYS A 163 19.42 -5.49 -38.72
N HIS A 164 19.43 -6.78 -38.37
CA HIS A 164 18.22 -7.52 -38.00
C HIS A 164 17.61 -7.08 -36.65
N GLN A 165 18.38 -6.43 -35.77
CA GLN A 165 17.90 -5.99 -34.44
C GLN A 165 17.39 -4.55 -34.44
N ARG A 166 17.56 -3.81 -35.54
CA ARG A 166 17.32 -2.35 -35.56
C ARG A 166 15.85 -1.98 -35.48
N GLU A 167 14.98 -2.67 -36.21
CA GLU A 167 13.55 -2.37 -36.21
C GLU A 167 12.91 -2.71 -34.86
N GLU A 168 13.26 -3.86 -34.28
CA GLU A 168 12.82 -4.25 -32.94
C GLU A 168 13.29 -3.23 -31.89
N MET A 169 14.58 -2.88 -31.87
CA MET A 169 15.10 -1.89 -30.94
C MET A 169 14.52 -0.48 -31.16
N ARG A 170 14.21 -0.10 -32.41
CA ARG A 170 13.50 1.15 -32.68
C ARG A 170 12.14 1.15 -31.97
N GLY A 171 11.37 0.08 -32.16
CA GLY A 171 10.06 -0.07 -31.51
C GLY A 171 10.15 0.02 -29.99
N LEU A 172 11.14 -0.67 -29.39
CA LEU A 172 11.38 -0.64 -27.94
C LEU A 172 11.75 0.76 -27.43
N LEU A 173 12.68 1.45 -28.10
CA LEU A 173 13.08 2.81 -27.71
C LEU A 173 11.92 3.81 -27.85
N CYS A 174 11.16 3.74 -28.94
CA CYS A 174 10.01 4.60 -29.15
C CYS A 174 8.94 4.36 -28.08
N ALA A 175 8.60 3.09 -27.79
CA ALA A 175 7.63 2.76 -26.76
C ALA A 175 8.09 3.23 -25.36
N ALA A 176 9.33 2.97 -24.98
CA ALA A 176 9.86 3.38 -23.67
C ALA A 176 9.94 4.91 -23.50
N MET A 177 10.09 5.66 -24.59
CA MET A 177 10.04 7.12 -24.53
C MET A 177 8.62 7.67 -24.28
N GLU A 178 7.58 6.92 -24.65
CA GLU A 178 6.18 7.31 -24.38
C GLU A 178 5.89 7.37 -22.88
N ASP A 179 6.64 6.64 -22.05
CA ASP A 179 6.50 6.66 -20.59
C ASP A 179 6.87 8.01 -19.95
N TYR A 180 7.63 8.84 -20.67
CA TYR A 180 7.98 10.20 -20.26
C TYR A 180 7.10 11.28 -20.92
N THR A 181 6.03 10.88 -21.60
CA THR A 181 5.03 11.81 -22.13
C THR A 181 3.90 11.99 -21.12
N PRO A 182 3.50 13.25 -20.80
CA PRO A 182 2.35 13.49 -19.95
C PRO A 182 1.11 12.76 -20.47
N SER A 183 0.34 12.18 -19.55
CA SER A 183 -0.87 11.44 -19.90
C SER A 183 -2.00 12.38 -20.34
N ASP A 184 -2.76 11.96 -21.33
CA ASP A 184 -4.02 12.60 -21.74
C ASP A 184 -5.15 12.38 -20.72
N VAL A 185 -4.95 11.48 -19.74
CA VAL A 185 -5.91 11.25 -18.65
C VAL A 185 -6.12 12.54 -17.87
N ASN A 186 -7.38 12.93 -17.72
CA ASN A 186 -7.76 14.13 -17.01
C ASN A 186 -8.02 13.88 -15.53
N LEU A 187 -6.96 13.83 -14.71
CA LEU A 187 -7.09 13.73 -13.25
C LEU A 187 -7.85 14.91 -12.62
N GLU A 188 -7.93 16.07 -13.28
CA GLU A 188 -8.73 17.18 -12.77
C GLU A 188 -10.22 16.84 -12.72
N ASP A 189 -10.73 16.06 -13.68
CA ASP A 189 -12.11 15.57 -13.66
C ASP A 189 -12.36 14.65 -12.46
N PHE A 190 -11.37 13.90 -11.99
CA PHE A 190 -11.50 13.12 -10.76
C PHE A 190 -11.66 14.03 -9.54
N PHE A 191 -10.78 15.02 -9.38
CA PHE A 191 -10.85 15.93 -8.24
C PHE A 191 -12.08 16.84 -8.24
N GLN A 192 -12.63 17.16 -9.42
CA GLN A 192 -13.83 18.01 -9.55
C GLN A 192 -15.15 17.22 -9.56
N LYS A 193 -15.19 16.05 -10.21
CA LYS A 193 -16.42 15.30 -10.52
C LYS A 193 -16.42 13.87 -9.96
N GLY A 194 -15.34 13.43 -9.33
CA GLY A 194 -15.18 12.08 -8.79
C GLY A 194 -15.03 10.98 -9.84
N ARG A 195 -14.73 11.33 -11.10
CA ARG A 195 -14.61 10.36 -12.20
C ARG A 195 -13.15 10.16 -12.60
N TYR A 196 -12.64 8.96 -12.36
CA TYR A 196 -11.36 8.51 -12.87
C TYR A 196 -11.58 7.56 -14.04
N GLU A 197 -10.93 7.84 -15.18
CA GLU A 197 -10.89 6.97 -16.34
C GLU A 197 -9.53 7.04 -17.03
N CYS A 198 -8.80 5.94 -16.98
CA CYS A 198 -7.57 5.75 -17.74
C CYS A 198 -7.70 4.62 -18.76
N GLU A 199 -6.75 4.54 -19.69
CA GLU A 199 -6.74 3.49 -20.72
C GLU A 199 -6.67 2.08 -20.12
N ALA A 200 -5.86 1.90 -19.06
CA ALA A 200 -5.79 0.66 -18.32
C ALA A 200 -7.15 0.27 -17.72
N ALA A 201 -7.90 1.23 -17.17
CA ALA A 201 -9.22 0.99 -16.61
C ALA A 201 -10.24 0.58 -17.68
N ARG A 202 -10.17 1.17 -18.89
CA ARG A 202 -11.05 0.80 -20.01
C ARG A 202 -10.77 -0.61 -20.54
N LYS A 203 -9.49 -1.03 -20.53
CA LYS A 203 -9.06 -2.35 -21.02
C LYS A 203 -9.18 -3.47 -19.98
N SER A 204 -9.30 -3.14 -18.70
CA SER A 204 -9.27 -4.13 -17.61
C SER A 204 -10.52 -5.00 -17.51
N GLY A 205 -11.66 -4.54 -18.06
CA GLY A 205 -12.94 -5.26 -17.96
C GLY A 205 -13.51 -5.33 -16.55
N LEU A 206 -13.01 -4.52 -15.62
CA LEU A 206 -13.46 -4.53 -14.22
C LEU A 206 -14.81 -3.83 -14.04
N PRO A 207 -15.62 -4.27 -13.06
CA PRO A 207 -16.84 -3.56 -12.69
C PRO A 207 -16.55 -2.11 -12.29
N ARG A 208 -17.47 -1.20 -12.65
CA ARG A 208 -17.28 0.24 -12.43
C ARG A 208 -17.04 0.59 -10.95
N TRP A 209 -17.77 -0.06 -10.05
CA TRP A 209 -17.61 0.19 -8.61
C TRP A 209 -16.22 -0.19 -8.10
N VAL A 210 -15.59 -1.24 -8.65
CA VAL A 210 -14.22 -1.65 -8.28
C VAL A 210 -13.22 -0.60 -8.74
N LEU A 211 -13.37 -0.09 -9.97
CA LEU A 211 -12.50 0.96 -10.50
C LEU A 211 -12.62 2.26 -9.69
N ASP A 212 -13.85 2.67 -9.35
CA ASP A 212 -14.08 3.87 -8.57
C ASP A 212 -13.55 3.73 -7.13
N ALA A 213 -13.75 2.56 -6.51
CA ALA A 213 -13.26 2.28 -5.15
C ALA A 213 -11.71 2.18 -5.10
N LEU A 214 -11.07 1.58 -6.11
CA LEU A 214 -9.62 1.60 -6.26
C LEU A 214 -9.11 3.03 -6.40
N ALA A 215 -9.71 3.84 -7.27
CA ALA A 215 -9.28 5.22 -7.50
C ALA A 215 -9.36 6.09 -6.24
N LYS A 216 -10.35 5.86 -5.38
CA LYS A 216 -10.53 6.54 -4.09
C LYS A 216 -9.69 5.95 -2.96
N GLY A 217 -8.96 4.86 -3.20
CA GLY A 217 -8.20 4.14 -2.18
C GLY A 217 -9.05 3.35 -1.19
N GLU A 218 -10.34 3.16 -1.46
CA GLU A 218 -11.27 2.34 -0.67
C GLU A 218 -10.99 0.84 -0.84
N LEU A 219 -10.42 0.44 -1.99
CA LEU A 219 -9.85 -0.89 -2.21
C LEU A 219 -8.33 -0.80 -2.31
N ALA A 220 -7.64 -1.78 -1.71
CA ALA A 220 -6.19 -1.90 -1.80
C ALA A 220 -5.72 -2.39 -3.19
N PRO A 221 -4.52 -1.97 -3.66
CA PRO A 221 -3.89 -2.48 -4.89
C PRO A 221 -3.78 -4.01 -4.94
N PHE A 222 -3.71 -4.66 -3.78
CA PHE A 222 -3.80 -6.12 -3.67
C PHE A 222 -4.97 -6.71 -4.46
N ILE A 223 -6.13 -6.02 -4.45
CA ILE A 223 -7.34 -6.45 -5.17
C ILE A 223 -7.13 -6.38 -6.69
N SER A 224 -6.58 -5.27 -7.21
CA SER A 224 -6.31 -5.14 -8.64
C SER A 224 -5.21 -6.12 -9.09
N ASP A 225 -4.18 -6.32 -8.30
CA ASP A 225 -3.07 -7.24 -8.61
C ASP A 225 -3.56 -8.68 -8.71
N ALA A 226 -4.36 -9.13 -7.73
CA ALA A 226 -4.94 -10.46 -7.74
C ALA A 226 -5.91 -10.67 -8.92
N LEU A 227 -6.68 -9.64 -9.27
CA LEU A 227 -7.73 -9.73 -10.29
C LEU A 227 -7.18 -9.62 -11.73
N ILE A 228 -6.30 -8.65 -11.98
CA ILE A 228 -5.73 -8.34 -13.31
C ILE A 228 -4.47 -9.16 -13.57
N LEU A 229 -3.48 -9.09 -12.66
CA LEU A 229 -2.17 -9.73 -12.87
C LEU A 229 -2.17 -11.22 -12.52
N ARG A 230 -3.18 -11.67 -11.76
CA ARG A 230 -3.23 -13.03 -11.19
C ARG A 230 -1.98 -13.35 -10.36
N SER A 231 -1.37 -12.30 -9.78
CA SER A 231 -0.18 -12.42 -8.97
C SER A 231 -0.08 -11.33 -7.93
N THR A 232 0.49 -11.63 -6.76
CA THR A 232 0.68 -10.66 -5.68
C THR A 232 2.01 -10.89 -4.94
N PHE A 233 2.60 -9.81 -4.44
CA PHE A 233 3.77 -9.85 -3.57
C PHE A 233 3.34 -9.66 -2.11
N LEU A 234 3.67 -10.63 -1.28
CA LEU A 234 3.41 -10.55 0.15
C LEU A 234 4.59 -9.84 0.82
N HIS A 235 4.37 -8.62 1.29
CA HIS A 235 5.43 -7.79 1.87
C HIS A 235 5.98 -8.41 3.16
N VAL A 236 7.31 -8.62 3.18
CA VAL A 236 8.03 -9.23 4.31
C VAL A 236 8.15 -8.24 5.46
N GLN A 237 7.86 -8.71 6.68
CA GLN A 237 8.03 -7.94 7.91
C GLN A 237 9.36 -8.28 8.61
N VAL A 238 9.68 -7.56 9.69
CA VAL A 238 10.79 -7.93 10.59
C VAL A 238 10.33 -9.09 11.48
N GLU A 239 10.42 -10.31 10.96
CA GLU A 239 9.89 -11.52 11.60
C GLU A 239 10.91 -12.67 11.66
N ASN A 240 10.56 -13.76 12.36
CA ASN A 240 11.43 -14.93 12.47
C ASN A 240 11.51 -15.71 11.15
N MET A 241 12.58 -15.48 10.37
CA MET A 241 12.81 -16.16 9.09
C MET A 241 13.07 -17.68 9.20
N GLN A 242 13.32 -18.22 10.40
CA GLN A 242 13.43 -19.67 10.62
C GLN A 242 12.06 -20.36 10.64
N ARG A 243 10.98 -19.58 10.77
CA ARG A 243 9.60 -20.05 10.74
C ARG A 243 8.97 -19.85 9.35
N PRO A 244 7.87 -20.54 9.03
CA PRO A 244 7.03 -20.20 7.88
C PRO A 244 6.68 -18.71 7.87
N SER A 245 6.33 -18.15 6.70
CA SER A 245 5.93 -16.74 6.58
C SER A 245 4.78 -16.40 7.53
N ALA A 246 4.81 -15.23 8.17
CA ALA A 246 3.67 -14.76 8.95
C ALA A 246 2.38 -14.68 8.11
N HIS A 247 2.53 -14.47 6.80
CA HIS A 247 1.42 -14.50 5.85
C HIS A 247 0.73 -15.86 5.75
N SER A 248 1.38 -16.95 6.17
CA SER A 248 0.78 -18.29 6.16
C SER A 248 -0.50 -18.35 7.03
N THR A 249 -0.54 -17.60 8.15
CA THR A 249 -1.72 -17.56 9.04
C THR A 249 -2.93 -16.92 8.36
N ALA A 250 -2.71 -15.96 7.47
CA ALA A 250 -3.76 -15.26 6.73
C ALA A 250 -4.12 -15.91 5.39
N LEU A 251 -3.54 -17.07 5.05
CA LEU A 251 -3.79 -17.77 3.79
C LEU A 251 -5.28 -18.07 3.56
N PRO A 252 -6.04 -18.65 4.52
CA PRO A 252 -7.47 -18.90 4.32
C PRO A 252 -8.28 -17.65 3.96
N ILE A 253 -7.99 -16.51 4.58
CA ILE A 253 -8.66 -15.23 4.25
C ILE A 253 -8.35 -14.83 2.79
N ARG A 254 -7.10 -14.98 2.34
CA ARG A 254 -6.72 -14.72 0.94
C ARG A 254 -7.43 -15.64 -0.03
N GLN A 255 -7.59 -16.93 0.30
CA GLN A 255 -8.32 -17.86 -0.56
C GLN A 255 -9.78 -17.44 -0.76
N VAL A 256 -10.44 -16.93 0.29
CA VAL A 256 -11.80 -16.35 0.17
C VAL A 256 -11.81 -15.11 -0.71
N ILE A 257 -10.85 -14.19 -0.51
CA ILE A 257 -10.71 -13.01 -1.39
C ILE A 257 -10.55 -13.44 -2.85
N TYR A 258 -9.67 -14.41 -3.14
CA TYR A 258 -9.49 -14.92 -4.50
C TYR A 258 -10.76 -15.60 -5.03
N GLY A 259 -11.54 -16.29 -4.20
CA GLY A 259 -12.84 -16.85 -4.59
C GLY A 259 -13.85 -15.78 -4.99
N LEU A 260 -13.89 -14.66 -4.28
CA LEU A 260 -14.75 -13.51 -4.62
C LEU A 260 -14.31 -12.80 -5.91
N LEU A 261 -13.00 -12.68 -6.12
CA LEU A 261 -12.44 -11.97 -7.26
C LEU A 261 -12.45 -12.80 -8.54
N LEU A 262 -12.12 -14.08 -8.44
CA LEU A 262 -11.82 -14.94 -9.57
C LEU A 262 -12.94 -15.96 -9.71
N LYS A 263 -14.01 -15.58 -10.41
CA LYS A 263 -15.02 -16.56 -10.83
C LYS A 263 -14.42 -17.54 -11.84
N VAL A 264 -14.88 -18.78 -11.79
CA VAL A 264 -14.94 -19.67 -12.96
C VAL A 264 -16.29 -19.40 -13.63
N PRO A 265 -16.35 -18.92 -14.88
CA PRO A 265 -17.59 -18.96 -15.62
C PRO A 265 -18.02 -20.43 -15.75
N ARG A 266 -19.10 -20.82 -15.07
CA ARG A 266 -19.84 -22.02 -15.47
C ARG A 266 -20.54 -21.64 -16.77
N ASN A 267 -19.88 -21.89 -17.91
CA ASN A 267 -20.48 -21.63 -19.22
C ASN A 267 -21.88 -22.24 -19.27
N THR A 268 -22.86 -21.35 -19.33
CA THR A 268 -24.22 -21.65 -19.76
C THR A 268 -24.12 -22.00 -21.24
N GLU A 269 -24.43 -23.26 -21.55
CA GLU A 269 -24.85 -23.75 -22.88
C GLU A 269 -23.92 -23.46 -24.07
N ALA A 270 -23.00 -24.40 -24.39
CA ALA A 270 -22.61 -24.78 -25.77
C ALA A 270 -21.26 -25.54 -25.90
N ALA A 271 -20.65 -26.06 -24.84
CA ALA A 271 -19.39 -26.82 -24.96
C ALA A 271 -19.52 -28.27 -24.45
N SER A 272 -19.07 -29.19 -25.29
CA SER A 272 -19.15 -30.65 -25.17
C SER A 272 -18.67 -31.21 -23.81
N PRO A 273 -19.24 -32.32 -23.30
CA PRO A 273 -19.02 -32.78 -21.92
C PRO A 273 -17.63 -33.37 -21.60
N SER A 274 -16.67 -33.37 -22.52
CA SER A 274 -15.48 -34.24 -22.42
C SER A 274 -14.19 -33.59 -21.93
N LYS A 275 -14.16 -32.28 -21.60
CA LYS A 275 -12.96 -31.61 -21.03
C LYS A 275 -13.28 -30.42 -20.10
N GLN A 276 -14.24 -30.54 -19.18
CA GLN A 276 -14.37 -29.57 -18.09
C GLN A 276 -13.47 -29.99 -16.93
N THR A 277 -12.29 -29.39 -16.82
CA THR A 277 -11.53 -29.39 -15.57
C THR A 277 -12.22 -28.42 -14.61
N ASN A 278 -12.88 -28.95 -13.58
CA ASN A 278 -13.48 -28.22 -12.44
C ASN A 278 -12.41 -27.57 -11.54
N GLU A 279 -11.31 -27.09 -12.10
CA GLU A 279 -10.20 -26.51 -11.34
C GLU A 279 -10.51 -25.06 -10.96
N LEU A 280 -10.51 -24.78 -9.65
CA LEU A 280 -10.69 -23.42 -9.15
C LEU A 280 -9.49 -22.55 -9.59
N PRO A 281 -9.71 -21.24 -9.80
CA PRO A 281 -8.65 -20.36 -10.26
C PRO A 281 -7.54 -20.25 -9.22
N VAL A 282 -6.34 -20.03 -9.71
CA VAL A 282 -5.13 -19.89 -8.90
C VAL A 282 -4.55 -18.49 -9.01
N VAL A 283 -3.96 -18.00 -7.92
CA VAL A 283 -3.18 -16.76 -7.86
C VAL A 283 -1.74 -17.09 -7.55
N CYS A 284 -0.82 -16.45 -8.25
CA CYS A 284 0.60 -16.55 -8.02
C CYS A 284 1.04 -15.63 -6.86
N GLU A 285 1.35 -16.20 -5.70
CA GLU A 285 1.92 -15.46 -4.58
C GLU A 285 3.45 -15.51 -4.61
N PHE A 286 4.07 -14.35 -4.40
CA PHE A 286 5.49 -14.23 -4.11
C PHE A 286 5.65 -13.91 -2.62
N ASP A 287 6.18 -14.86 -1.86
CA ASP A 287 6.36 -14.76 -0.42
C ASP A 287 7.79 -15.18 -0.04
N ARG A 288 8.24 -14.83 1.16
CA ARG A 288 9.55 -15.27 1.62
C ARG A 288 9.59 -16.79 1.87
N LEU A 289 10.71 -17.40 1.54
CA LEU A 289 11.17 -18.66 2.09
C LEU A 289 12.53 -18.40 2.73
N GLN A 290 12.55 -18.29 4.07
CA GLN A 290 13.71 -17.82 4.81
C GLN A 290 14.22 -16.46 4.26
N LYS A 291 15.39 -16.46 3.61
CA LYS A 291 16.05 -15.27 3.05
C LYS A 291 15.84 -15.10 1.54
N THR A 292 15.11 -16.00 0.89
CA THR A 292 14.84 -15.94 -0.55
C THR A 292 13.36 -15.72 -0.82
N LEU A 293 13.03 -15.40 -2.07
CA LEU A 293 11.65 -15.30 -2.54
C LEU A 293 11.21 -16.65 -3.11
N LYS A 294 10.00 -17.08 -2.74
CA LYS A 294 9.35 -18.28 -3.25
C LYS A 294 8.08 -17.89 -4.00
N LYS A 295 7.93 -18.49 -5.17
CA LYS A 295 6.70 -18.46 -5.96
C LYS A 295 5.80 -19.62 -5.54
N THR A 296 4.55 -19.34 -5.19
CA THR A 296 3.54 -20.35 -4.84
C THR A 296 2.24 -20.06 -5.59
N PHE A 297 1.49 -21.11 -5.95
CA PHE A 297 0.17 -20.97 -6.56
C PHE A 297 -0.88 -21.30 -5.49
N VAL A 298 -1.70 -20.31 -5.17
CA VAL A 298 -2.76 -20.43 -4.17
C VAL A 298 -4.08 -20.57 -4.87
N GLN A 299 -4.80 -21.65 -4.57
CA GLN A 299 -6.13 -21.92 -5.10
C GLN A 299 -7.17 -21.07 -4.35
N ALA A 300 -8.08 -20.45 -5.11
CA ALA A 300 -9.25 -19.78 -4.57
C ALA A 300 -10.13 -20.75 -3.76
N ALA A 301 -10.79 -20.25 -2.72
CA ALA A 301 -11.76 -21.03 -1.96
C ALA A 301 -13.08 -21.14 -2.74
N SER A 302 -13.73 -22.31 -2.68
CA SER A 302 -15.16 -22.40 -2.98
C SER A 302 -15.93 -21.71 -1.86
N LEU A 303 -16.81 -20.78 -2.20
CA LEU A 303 -17.70 -20.18 -1.20
C LEU A 303 -18.65 -21.28 -0.67
N PRO A 304 -19.01 -21.26 0.64
CA PRO A 304 -19.93 -22.26 1.18
C PRO A 304 -21.26 -22.26 0.42
N THR A 305 -21.98 -23.39 0.45
CA THR A 305 -23.24 -23.58 -0.30
C THR A 305 -24.30 -22.52 0.03
N ASP A 306 -24.32 -22.02 1.26
CA ASP A 306 -25.24 -20.96 1.70
C ASP A 306 -24.91 -19.59 1.06
N PHE A 307 -23.70 -19.46 0.51
CA PHE A 307 -23.19 -18.30 -0.21
C PHE A 307 -22.87 -18.64 -1.68
N CYS A 308 -23.58 -19.63 -2.27
CA CYS A 308 -23.38 -20.12 -3.65
C CYS A 308 -22.90 -19.02 -4.61
N ASP A 309 -21.97 -19.35 -5.52
CA ASP A 309 -21.27 -18.41 -6.41
C ASP A 309 -22.18 -17.42 -7.19
N ASP A 310 -23.47 -17.73 -7.34
CA ASP A 310 -24.49 -16.88 -7.95
C ASP A 310 -24.95 -15.71 -7.04
N HIS A 311 -24.73 -15.79 -5.73
CA HIS A 311 -25.11 -14.76 -4.75
C HIS A 311 -24.05 -13.66 -4.58
N PHE A 312 -22.79 -13.90 -4.92
CA PHE A 312 -21.71 -12.91 -4.82
C PHE A 312 -21.01 -12.63 -6.17
N PRO A 313 -21.73 -12.22 -7.24
CA PRO A 313 -21.08 -11.71 -8.43
C PRO A 313 -20.26 -10.46 -8.11
N LEU A 314 -18.99 -10.42 -8.54
CA LEU A 314 -18.15 -9.24 -8.32
C LEU A 314 -18.80 -7.96 -8.90
N ASP A 315 -19.46 -8.07 -10.04
CA ASP A 315 -20.20 -6.98 -10.69
C ASP A 315 -21.41 -6.47 -9.89
N LYS A 316 -22.01 -7.33 -9.06
CA LYS A 316 -23.21 -7.03 -8.26
C LYS A 316 -22.96 -7.08 -6.74
N LEU A 317 -21.71 -7.13 -6.31
CA LEU A 317 -21.35 -7.33 -4.91
C LEU A 317 -21.88 -6.19 -4.01
N THR A 318 -21.98 -4.99 -4.57
CA THR A 318 -22.58 -3.81 -3.91
C THR A 318 -24.08 -3.94 -3.70
N GLU A 319 -24.78 -4.73 -4.52
CA GLU A 319 -26.23 -4.99 -4.45
C GLU A 319 -26.57 -6.12 -3.45
N VAL A 320 -25.59 -6.94 -3.08
CA VAL A 320 -25.77 -8.02 -2.10
C VAL A 320 -26.13 -7.42 -0.73
N PRO A 321 -27.16 -7.94 -0.01
CA PRO A 321 -27.55 -7.42 1.29
C PRO A 321 -26.39 -7.35 2.27
N MET A 322 -26.31 -6.24 3.02
CA MET A 322 -25.27 -6.01 4.03
C MET A 322 -25.14 -7.16 5.03
N SER A 323 -26.26 -7.76 5.44
CA SER A 323 -26.29 -8.91 6.35
C SER A 323 -25.59 -10.14 5.76
N CYS A 324 -25.76 -10.43 4.47
CA CYS A 324 -25.07 -11.53 3.78
C CYS A 324 -23.57 -11.27 3.66
N ARG A 325 -23.18 -10.02 3.35
CA ARG A 325 -21.77 -9.59 3.28
C ARG A 325 -21.09 -9.70 4.65
N LEU A 326 -21.78 -9.24 5.71
CA LEU A 326 -21.32 -9.38 7.09
C LEU A 326 -21.17 -10.85 7.48
N MET A 327 -22.15 -11.69 7.15
CA MET A 327 -22.13 -13.12 7.46
C MET A 327 -20.92 -13.80 6.81
N LEU A 328 -20.63 -13.52 5.53
CA LEU A 328 -19.47 -14.09 4.84
C LEU A 328 -18.14 -13.65 5.49
N LEU A 329 -18.02 -12.37 5.87
CA LEU A 329 -16.84 -11.86 6.58
C LEU A 329 -16.64 -12.61 7.91
N LEU A 330 -17.71 -12.74 8.69
CA LEU A 330 -17.71 -13.37 10.01
C LEU A 330 -17.45 -14.88 9.94
N GLU A 331 -18.04 -15.59 8.97
CA GLU A 331 -17.75 -17.01 8.69
C GLU A 331 -16.29 -17.22 8.29
N THR A 332 -15.73 -16.31 7.46
CA THR A 332 -14.30 -16.36 7.07
C THR A 332 -13.39 -16.18 8.28
N LEU A 333 -13.74 -15.26 9.20
CA LEU A 333 -13.03 -15.07 10.46
C LEU A 333 -13.40 -16.13 11.51
N GLY A 334 -14.41 -16.95 11.26
CA GLY A 334 -14.98 -17.96 12.16
C GLY A 334 -15.41 -17.37 13.51
N VAL A 335 -16.09 -16.22 13.49
CA VAL A 335 -16.61 -15.52 14.68
C VAL A 335 -18.10 -15.27 14.49
N LYS A 336 -18.91 -15.47 15.52
CA LYS A 336 -20.34 -15.12 15.47
C LYS A 336 -20.54 -13.67 15.90
N MET A 337 -21.52 -12.99 15.28
CA MET A 337 -21.85 -11.59 15.61
C MET A 337 -22.21 -11.42 17.09
N SER A 338 -22.84 -12.43 17.71
CA SER A 338 -23.20 -12.42 19.13
C SER A 338 -22.02 -12.23 20.09
N PHE A 339 -20.80 -12.60 19.68
CA PHE A 339 -19.58 -12.37 20.48
C PHE A 339 -19.08 -10.92 20.38
N LEU A 340 -19.50 -10.19 19.35
CA LEU A 340 -19.03 -8.83 19.05
C LEU A 340 -20.03 -7.75 19.49
N GLU A 341 -21.23 -8.12 19.94
CA GLU A 341 -22.30 -7.18 20.33
C GLU A 341 -21.89 -6.22 21.47
N SER A 342 -21.08 -6.70 22.42
CA SER A 342 -20.55 -5.88 23.52
C SER A 342 -19.31 -5.06 23.16
N ILE A 343 -18.79 -5.22 21.94
CA ILE A 343 -17.55 -4.60 21.48
C ILE A 343 -17.90 -3.31 20.72
N PRO A 344 -17.21 -2.18 20.98
CA PRO A 344 -17.38 -0.95 20.21
C PRO A 344 -17.25 -1.22 18.70
N SER A 345 -18.11 -0.59 17.90
CA SER A 345 -18.24 -0.92 16.46
C SER A 345 -16.92 -0.85 15.68
N HIS A 346 -16.06 0.14 15.95
CA HIS A 346 -14.74 0.30 15.32
C HIS A 346 -13.71 -0.73 15.78
N LEU A 347 -13.97 -1.46 16.87
CA LEU A 347 -13.14 -2.55 17.38
C LEU A 347 -13.66 -3.95 17.02
N GLN A 348 -14.86 -4.07 16.45
CA GLN A 348 -15.44 -5.39 16.12
C GLN A 348 -14.57 -6.16 15.11
N LEU A 349 -14.09 -5.50 14.05
CA LEU A 349 -13.20 -6.12 13.07
C LEU A 349 -11.85 -6.57 13.67
N PRO A 350 -11.07 -5.71 14.36
CA PRO A 350 -9.80 -6.15 14.95
C PRO A 350 -9.99 -7.21 16.04
N VAL A 351 -11.09 -7.22 16.80
CA VAL A 351 -11.40 -8.30 17.74
C VAL A 351 -11.70 -9.61 17.02
N ALA A 352 -12.53 -9.58 15.97
CA ALA A 352 -12.81 -10.76 15.15
C ALA A 352 -11.54 -11.35 14.52
N VAL A 353 -10.66 -10.49 14.00
CA VAL A 353 -9.32 -10.88 13.50
C VAL A 353 -8.46 -11.46 14.62
N THR A 354 -8.55 -10.95 15.84
CA THR A 354 -7.80 -11.46 16.99
C THR A 354 -8.26 -12.87 17.36
N CYS A 355 -9.57 -13.14 17.40
CA CYS A 355 -10.12 -14.49 17.56
C CYS A 355 -9.62 -15.45 16.46
N TYR A 356 -9.66 -15.00 15.20
CA TYR A 356 -9.13 -15.77 14.07
C TYR A 356 -7.64 -16.09 14.25
N TRP A 357 -6.83 -15.09 14.60
CA TRP A 357 -5.39 -15.23 14.80
C TRP A 357 -5.06 -16.24 15.90
N ILE A 358 -5.74 -16.19 17.06
CA ILE A 358 -5.53 -17.15 18.16
C ILE A 358 -5.78 -18.59 17.69
N ARG A 359 -6.82 -18.81 16.89
CA ARG A 359 -7.18 -20.13 16.38
C ARG A 359 -6.18 -20.64 15.33
N CYS A 360 -5.74 -19.76 14.43
CA CYS A 360 -5.01 -20.13 13.22
C CYS A 360 -3.49 -19.94 13.30
N SER A 361 -2.96 -19.26 14.33
CA SER A 361 -1.52 -19.03 14.43
C SER A 361 -0.73 -20.32 14.65
N GLU A 362 0.45 -20.37 14.06
CA GLU A 362 1.46 -21.39 14.32
C GLU A 362 2.83 -20.70 14.45
N PRO A 363 3.49 -20.70 15.62
CA PRO A 363 3.06 -21.32 16.87
C PRO A 363 1.78 -20.73 17.46
N LYS A 364 1.16 -21.49 18.38
CA LYS A 364 0.00 -21.01 19.14
C LYS A 364 0.33 -19.73 19.92
N VAL A 365 -0.61 -18.79 19.89
CA VAL A 365 -0.52 -17.53 20.63
C VAL A 365 -0.39 -17.82 22.12
N LYS A 366 0.62 -17.21 22.75
CA LYS A 366 0.82 -17.26 24.20
C LYS A 366 -0.07 -16.22 24.87
N LEU A 367 -0.54 -16.52 26.09
CA LEU A 367 -1.39 -15.62 26.86
C LEU A 367 -0.79 -14.20 26.99
N HIS A 368 0.50 -14.07 27.30
CA HIS A 368 1.13 -12.75 27.39
C HIS A 368 1.19 -11.99 26.06
N GLN A 369 1.24 -12.67 24.91
CA GLN A 369 1.17 -12.02 23.60
C GLN A 369 -0.22 -11.46 23.37
N LEU A 370 -1.25 -12.24 23.68
CA LEU A 370 -2.64 -11.82 23.61
C LEU A 370 -2.90 -10.60 24.51
N LYS A 371 -2.56 -10.71 25.80
CA LYS A 371 -2.74 -9.60 26.76
C LYS A 371 -2.00 -8.34 26.35
N ALA A 372 -0.77 -8.45 25.84
CA ALA A 372 -0.01 -7.31 25.34
C ALA A 372 -0.71 -6.61 24.17
N LEU A 373 -1.27 -7.38 23.22
CA LEU A 373 -2.03 -6.83 22.10
C LEU A 373 -3.31 -6.13 22.57
N LEU A 374 -4.06 -6.73 23.51
CA LEU A 374 -5.28 -6.11 24.03
C LEU A 374 -4.98 -4.82 24.80
N LEU A 375 -3.92 -4.80 25.63
CA LEU A 375 -3.47 -3.57 26.31
C LEU A 375 -3.03 -2.50 25.30
N MET A 376 -2.41 -2.89 24.18
CA MET A 376 -2.09 -1.96 23.09
C MET A 376 -3.36 -1.34 22.50
N ILE A 377 -4.39 -2.14 22.21
CA ILE A 377 -5.68 -1.65 21.70
C ILE A 377 -6.33 -0.68 22.69
N VAL A 378 -6.41 -1.05 23.97
CA VAL A 378 -6.98 -0.20 25.04
C VAL A 378 -6.19 1.09 25.21
N SER A 379 -4.86 1.06 25.08
CA SER A 379 -4.03 2.27 25.12
C SER A 379 -4.35 3.24 23.97
N GLY A 380 -4.72 2.71 22.80
CA GLY A 380 -5.16 3.48 21.64
C GLY A 380 -6.50 4.17 21.87
N GLU A 381 -7.45 3.46 22.49
CA GLU A 381 -8.76 4.00 22.88
C GLU A 381 -8.63 5.10 23.93
N LEU A 382 -7.82 4.87 24.97
CA LEU A 382 -7.55 5.89 25.98
C LEU A 382 -6.91 7.14 25.37
N HIS A 383 -5.98 6.96 24.43
CA HIS A 383 -5.40 8.07 23.69
C HIS A 383 -6.44 8.82 22.85
N SER A 384 -7.38 8.11 22.22
CA SER A 384 -8.46 8.71 21.43
C SER A 384 -9.34 9.60 22.30
N ILE A 385 -9.88 9.07 23.41
CA ILE A 385 -10.80 9.81 24.29
C ILE A 385 -10.11 11.02 24.93
N THR A 386 -8.83 10.90 25.29
CA THR A 386 -8.09 11.99 25.95
C THR A 386 -7.71 13.12 24.99
N ASN A 387 -7.45 12.80 23.72
CA ASN A 387 -6.96 13.76 22.73
C ASN A 387 -8.01 14.12 21.67
N ASP A 388 -9.27 13.72 21.86
CA ASP A 388 -10.35 14.14 20.99
C ASP A 388 -10.53 15.67 21.07
N PRO A 389 -10.52 16.38 19.94
CA PRO A 389 -10.80 17.81 19.89
C PRO A 389 -12.27 18.17 20.14
N ASP A 390 -13.21 17.20 20.13
CA ASP A 390 -14.62 17.46 20.40
C ASP A 390 -14.89 17.72 21.90
N PRO A 391 -15.29 18.95 22.30
CA PRO A 391 -15.55 19.29 23.70
C PRO A 391 -16.85 18.70 24.26
N THR A 392 -17.67 18.01 23.45
CA THR A 392 -18.95 17.43 23.89
C THR A 392 -18.80 16.08 24.60
N ILE A 393 -17.68 15.38 24.37
CA ILE A 393 -17.34 14.16 25.13
C ILE A 393 -16.65 14.63 26.41
N GLY A 394 -17.40 14.65 27.50
CA GLY A 394 -16.87 15.01 28.82
C GLY A 394 -15.66 14.14 29.15
N ARG A 395 -14.47 14.75 29.23
CA ARG A 395 -13.25 14.05 29.63
C ARG A 395 -13.38 13.65 31.09
N ALA A 396 -13.44 12.34 31.36
CA ALA A 396 -13.38 11.87 32.73
C ALA A 396 -11.99 12.19 33.31
N GLU A 397 -11.97 12.71 34.54
CA GLU A 397 -10.72 13.02 35.25
C GLU A 397 -9.86 11.75 35.40
N ASP A 398 -10.52 10.63 35.69
CA ASP A 398 -9.98 9.26 35.76
C ASP A 398 -9.23 8.84 34.48
N ASP A 399 -9.78 9.12 33.30
CA ASP A 399 -9.13 8.78 32.01
C ASP A 399 -7.87 9.61 31.79
N SER A 400 -7.91 10.89 32.16
CA SER A 400 -6.74 11.77 32.06
C SER A 400 -5.63 11.34 33.02
N ILE A 401 -5.99 10.89 34.23
CA ILE A 401 -5.04 10.32 35.20
C ILE A 401 -4.40 9.05 34.62
N ALA A 402 -5.23 8.09 34.18
CA ALA A 402 -4.75 6.84 33.58
C ALA A 402 -3.84 7.08 32.37
N TYR A 403 -4.16 8.06 31.52
CA TYR A 403 -3.35 8.40 30.37
C TYR A 403 -1.98 8.96 30.77
N ASN A 404 -1.94 9.86 31.77
CA ASN A 404 -0.68 10.40 32.29
C ASN A 404 0.18 9.32 32.97
N GLU A 405 -0.43 8.40 33.72
CA GLU A 405 0.27 7.25 34.31
C GLU A 405 0.84 6.33 33.23
N PHE A 406 0.06 6.06 32.18
CA PHE A 406 0.51 5.31 31.02
C PHE A 406 1.69 5.97 30.29
N LEU A 407 1.66 7.30 30.11
CA LEU A 407 2.76 8.04 29.51
C LEU A 407 4.03 7.96 30.36
N LYS A 408 3.93 8.17 31.67
CA LYS A 408 5.06 8.00 32.60
C LYS A 408 5.63 6.58 32.53
N TRP A 409 4.77 5.56 32.56
CA TRP A 409 5.20 4.18 32.39
C TRP A 409 5.92 3.96 31.07
N LYS A 410 5.41 4.53 29.97
CA LYS A 410 6.02 4.41 28.64
C LYS A 410 7.43 5.04 28.60
N GLU A 411 7.62 6.17 29.28
CA GLU A 411 8.90 6.88 29.45
C GLU A 411 9.88 6.14 30.37
N ASP A 412 9.41 5.62 31.50
CA ASP A 412 10.26 4.89 32.45
C ASP A 412 10.75 3.56 31.87
N LYS A 413 9.92 2.92 31.06
CA LYS A 413 10.22 1.62 30.43
C LYS A 413 10.83 1.73 29.02
N LEU A 414 11.30 2.93 28.64
CA LEU A 414 11.94 3.17 27.35
C LEU A 414 13.40 2.64 27.27
N GLN A 415 13.96 2.13 28.38
CA GLN A 415 15.33 1.59 28.39
C GLN A 415 15.39 0.10 27.99
N ASN A 416 16.34 -0.19 27.09
CA ASN A 416 16.63 -1.45 26.40
C ASN A 416 16.20 -2.74 27.11
N LYS A 417 15.15 -3.38 26.58
CA LYS A 417 14.86 -4.80 26.78
C LYS A 417 15.21 -5.60 25.54
N ASP A 418 15.57 -6.87 25.73
CA ASP A 418 15.88 -7.79 24.64
C ASP A 418 14.72 -7.92 23.64
N PHE A 419 15.07 -7.95 22.36
CA PHE A 419 14.13 -8.20 21.28
C PHE A 419 13.79 -9.69 21.24
N ASP A 420 12.50 -10.03 21.41
CA ASP A 420 12.00 -11.41 21.39
C ASP A 420 11.48 -11.71 19.98
N LEU A 421 12.32 -12.36 19.18
CA LEU A 421 12.03 -12.62 17.78
C LEU A 421 10.76 -13.47 17.57
N ASP A 422 10.41 -14.34 18.52
CA ASP A 422 9.21 -15.18 18.44
C ASP A 422 7.94 -14.39 18.76
N ALA A 423 8.00 -13.46 19.72
CA ALA A 423 6.91 -12.53 19.96
C ALA A 423 6.69 -11.59 18.76
N ALA A 424 7.76 -11.04 18.20
CA ALA A 424 7.68 -10.22 17.00
C ALA A 424 7.06 -10.97 15.82
N HIS A 425 7.44 -12.23 15.60
CA HIS A 425 6.85 -13.09 14.56
C HIS A 425 5.35 -13.32 14.80
N SER A 426 4.93 -13.57 16.04
CA SER A 426 3.52 -13.75 16.40
C SER A 426 2.70 -12.48 16.13
N PHE A 427 3.22 -11.30 16.46
CA PHE A 427 2.56 -10.03 16.11
C PHE A 427 2.59 -9.73 14.61
N CYS A 428 3.59 -10.20 13.87
CA CYS A 428 3.59 -10.14 12.41
C CYS A 428 2.46 -10.98 11.82
N GLN A 429 2.18 -12.18 12.37
CA GLN A 429 1.04 -13.01 11.97
C GLN A 429 -0.29 -12.28 12.20
N TRP A 430 -0.47 -11.63 13.36
CA TRP A 430 -1.66 -10.83 13.63
C TRP A 430 -1.81 -9.67 12.63
N GLN A 431 -0.74 -8.93 12.33
CA GLN A 431 -0.76 -7.85 11.33
C GLN A 431 -1.12 -8.37 9.92
N CYS A 432 -0.62 -9.54 9.51
CA CYS A 432 -1.03 -10.18 8.25
C CYS A 432 -2.52 -10.54 8.24
N CYS A 433 -3.05 -11.08 9.35
CA CYS A 433 -4.48 -11.39 9.48
C CYS A 433 -5.34 -10.12 9.43
N LEU A 434 -4.90 -9.05 10.10
CA LEU A 434 -5.59 -7.76 10.07
C LEU A 434 -5.60 -7.16 8.68
N GLN A 435 -4.47 -7.18 7.96
CA GLN A 435 -4.41 -6.66 6.59
C GLN A 435 -5.38 -7.39 5.67
N MET A 436 -5.39 -8.72 5.69
CA MET A 436 -6.30 -9.50 4.84
C MET A 436 -7.76 -9.37 5.31
N GLY A 437 -8.00 -9.25 6.62
CA GLY A 437 -9.33 -8.97 7.18
C GLY A 437 -9.88 -7.61 6.74
N LEU A 438 -9.04 -6.57 6.70
CA LEU A 438 -9.38 -5.25 6.15
C LEU A 438 -9.71 -5.35 4.67
N TYR A 439 -8.87 -6.01 3.87
CA TYR A 439 -9.11 -6.12 2.43
C TYR A 439 -10.38 -6.91 2.11
N LEU A 440 -10.69 -7.96 2.87
CA LEU A 440 -11.95 -8.68 2.74
C LEU A 440 -13.14 -7.81 3.17
N ASN A 441 -13.03 -7.09 4.29
CA ASN A 441 -14.06 -6.15 4.74
C ASN A 441 -14.33 -5.08 3.67
N GLN A 442 -13.29 -4.47 3.11
CA GLN A 442 -13.38 -3.47 2.04
C GLN A 442 -14.03 -4.05 0.76
N LEU A 443 -13.59 -5.23 0.32
CA LEU A 443 -14.16 -5.91 -0.84
C LEU A 443 -15.65 -6.18 -0.66
N LEU A 444 -16.07 -6.52 0.56
CA LEU A 444 -17.47 -6.75 0.94
C LEU A 444 -18.25 -5.46 1.24
N CYS A 445 -17.73 -4.30 0.81
CA CYS A 445 -18.33 -2.98 1.03
C CYS A 445 -18.46 -2.62 2.52
N THR A 446 -17.41 -2.90 3.28
CA THR A 446 -17.19 -2.51 4.69
C THR A 446 -18.37 -2.84 5.63
N PRO A 447 -18.75 -4.13 5.77
CA PRO A 447 -19.81 -4.55 6.68
C PRO A 447 -19.52 -4.27 8.15
N LEU A 448 -18.24 -4.19 8.54
CA LEU A 448 -17.78 -3.70 9.83
C LEU A 448 -17.00 -2.39 9.66
N SER A 449 -17.07 -1.52 10.67
CA SER A 449 -16.28 -0.29 10.72
C SER A 449 -14.78 -0.59 10.71
N GLU A 450 -14.02 0.17 9.92
CA GLU A 450 -12.56 0.06 9.95
C GLU A 450 -11.97 0.71 11.21
N PRO A 451 -11.00 0.06 11.87
CA PRO A 451 -10.30 0.65 13.01
C PRO A 451 -9.32 1.74 12.56
N GLU A 452 -9.03 2.68 13.45
CA GLU A 452 -7.96 3.65 13.25
C GLU A 452 -6.57 3.00 13.46
N LEU A 453 -5.88 2.68 12.36
CA LEU A 453 -4.65 1.89 12.39
C LEU A 453 -3.49 2.59 13.10
N SER A 454 -3.43 3.92 13.03
CA SER A 454 -2.42 4.73 13.73
C SER A 454 -2.48 4.62 15.26
N ARG A 455 -3.64 4.24 15.80
CA ARG A 455 -3.85 4.08 17.26
C ARG A 455 -3.94 2.61 17.67
N LEU A 456 -4.42 1.75 16.78
CA LEU A 456 -4.65 0.33 17.06
C LEU A 456 -3.35 -0.44 17.37
N TYR A 457 -2.24 -0.13 16.69
CA TYR A 457 -1.02 -0.92 16.80
C TYR A 457 0.27 -0.10 16.75
N ASN A 458 1.17 -0.38 17.69
CA ASN A 458 2.55 0.10 17.67
C ASN A 458 3.48 -1.05 18.06
N GLY A 459 4.29 -1.50 17.10
CA GLY A 459 5.17 -2.67 17.27
C GLY A 459 6.16 -2.53 18.44
N THR A 460 6.68 -1.32 18.68
CA THR A 460 7.60 -1.09 19.80
C THR A 460 6.88 -1.14 21.14
N LEU A 461 5.67 -0.61 21.23
CA LEU A 461 4.87 -0.59 22.46
C LEU A 461 4.31 -1.97 22.82
N VAL A 462 3.71 -2.69 21.86
CA VAL A 462 3.18 -4.04 22.11
C VAL A 462 4.28 -5.01 22.55
N HIS A 463 5.47 -4.87 21.98
CA HIS A 463 6.63 -5.69 22.36
C HIS A 463 7.09 -5.40 23.78
N ARG A 464 7.06 -4.13 24.20
CA ARG A 464 7.37 -3.74 25.58
C ARG A 464 6.33 -4.27 26.57
N LEU A 465 5.03 -4.10 26.26
CA LEU A 465 3.94 -4.65 27.07
C LEU A 465 4.12 -6.16 27.27
N TYR A 466 4.43 -6.89 26.21
CA TYR A 466 4.71 -8.33 26.30
C TYR A 466 5.91 -8.67 27.21
N GLN A 467 7.02 -7.93 27.12
CA GLN A 467 8.18 -8.17 27.98
C GLN A 467 7.90 -7.83 29.45
N GLU A 468 7.13 -6.77 29.71
CA GLU A 468 6.74 -6.39 31.06
C GLU A 468 5.77 -7.42 31.67
N LEU A 469 4.78 -7.91 30.91
CA LEU A 469 3.88 -8.98 31.34
C LEU A 469 4.61 -10.27 31.73
N LYS A 470 5.72 -10.60 31.05
CA LYS A 470 6.58 -11.74 31.42
C LYS A 470 7.30 -11.54 32.75
N SER A 471 7.62 -10.30 33.12
CA SER A 471 8.38 -9.97 34.34
C SER A 471 7.48 -9.67 35.52
N THR A 472 6.32 -9.04 35.30
CA THR A 472 5.47 -8.52 36.38
C THR A 472 3.99 -8.53 35.95
N PRO A 473 3.13 -9.31 36.63
CA PRO A 473 1.70 -9.39 36.31
C PRO A 473 0.92 -8.06 36.51
N SER A 474 1.48 -7.12 37.27
CA SER A 474 0.81 -5.84 37.58
C SER A 474 0.53 -4.95 36.38
N VAL A 475 1.16 -5.23 35.23
CA VAL A 475 0.96 -4.49 33.96
C VAL A 475 -0.48 -4.62 33.45
N GLU A 476 -1.20 -5.67 33.84
CA GLU A 476 -2.63 -5.80 33.51
C GLU A 476 -3.48 -4.71 34.18
N ASN A 477 -3.00 -4.12 35.27
CA ASN A 477 -3.67 -3.03 35.98
C ASN A 477 -3.20 -1.65 35.51
N LEU A 478 -2.53 -1.54 34.35
CA LEU A 478 -1.98 -0.28 33.82
C LEU A 478 -3.05 0.82 33.66
N PHE A 479 -4.31 0.42 33.50
CA PHE A 479 -5.44 1.34 33.33
C PHE A 479 -6.42 1.31 34.51
N SER A 480 -6.02 0.81 35.67
CA SER A 480 -6.90 0.68 36.85
C SER A 480 -7.51 1.99 37.31
N SER A 481 -6.85 3.11 37.01
CA SER A 481 -7.32 4.46 37.31
C SER A 481 -8.47 4.89 36.41
N SER A 482 -8.72 4.20 35.29
CA SER A 482 -9.87 4.37 34.40
C SER A 482 -10.78 3.14 34.48
N PRO A 483 -11.95 3.24 35.14
CA PRO A 483 -12.92 2.15 35.20
C PRO A 483 -13.39 1.71 33.79
N GLY A 484 -13.56 2.65 32.87
CA GLY A 484 -13.99 2.38 31.49
C GLY A 484 -12.95 1.57 30.70
N MET A 485 -11.67 1.96 30.77
CA MET A 485 -10.61 1.21 30.08
C MET A 485 -10.36 -0.16 30.72
N THR A 486 -10.48 -0.27 32.04
CA THR A 486 -10.40 -1.55 32.75
C THR A 486 -11.54 -2.48 32.32
N GLN A 487 -12.78 -1.97 32.27
CA GLN A 487 -13.93 -2.72 31.79
C GLN A 487 -13.75 -3.13 30.32
N LEU A 488 -13.29 -2.23 29.46
CA LEU A 488 -13.02 -2.52 28.05
C LEU A 488 -12.00 -3.65 27.92
N TYR A 489 -10.87 -3.57 28.62
CA TYR A 489 -9.86 -4.63 28.62
C TYR A 489 -10.45 -5.98 29.01
N GLN A 490 -11.26 -6.04 30.07
CA GLN A 490 -11.88 -7.28 30.53
C GLN A 490 -12.89 -7.83 29.51
N VAL A 491 -13.70 -6.98 28.90
CA VAL A 491 -14.65 -7.37 27.85
C VAL A 491 -13.90 -7.93 26.64
N LEU A 492 -12.83 -7.26 26.20
CA LEU A 492 -11.99 -7.72 25.09
C LEU A 492 -11.40 -9.10 25.42
N LEU A 493 -10.79 -9.26 26.60
CA LEU A 493 -10.14 -10.50 27.02
C LEU A 493 -11.13 -11.66 27.09
N ASN A 494 -12.29 -11.46 27.74
CA ASN A 494 -13.33 -12.48 27.84
C ASN A 494 -13.85 -12.90 26.45
N THR A 495 -13.97 -11.94 25.53
CA THR A 495 -14.49 -12.20 24.17
C THR A 495 -13.54 -13.05 23.35
N VAL A 496 -12.23 -12.82 23.45
CA VAL A 496 -11.23 -13.56 22.67
C VAL A 496 -10.84 -14.91 23.29
N GLU A 497 -11.13 -15.11 24.58
CA GLU A 497 -10.92 -16.38 25.29
C GLU A 497 -12.15 -17.33 25.25
N SER A 498 -13.31 -16.82 24.84
CA SER A 498 -14.55 -17.61 24.62
C SER A 498 -14.49 -18.41 23.33
#